data_AF-A0A3D1QYD9-F1
#
_entry.id   AF-A0A3D1QYD9-F1
#
_cell.length_a   1.000
_cell.length_b   1.000
_cell.length_c   1.000
_cell.angle_alpha   90.00
_cell.angle_beta   90.00
_cell.angle_gamma   90.00
#
_symmetry.space_group_name_H-M   'P 1'
#
loop_
_entity.id
_entity.type
_entity.pdbx_description
1 polymer ?
#
loop_
_entity_poly.entity_id
_entity_poly.type
_entity_poly.pdbx_seq_one_letter_code
_entity_poly.pdbx_strand_id
1 'polypeptide(L)'
;MPISGRELTGASEAARLLLERLGLDDWYFSLEPRETGPWELRLECSGWEGWRAFSFPVEPSELIGSLDDPDLAQRMLADWRAKLSQCSSHAGPPPRSSSP
;
A
#
# COMPACT_ATOMS: atom_id res chain seq x y z
N MET A 1 22.58 -2.19 8.11
CA MET A 1 23.04 -0.79 7.93
C MET A 1 22.00 0.12 8.54
N PRO A 2 22.36 1.26 9.15
CA PRO A 2 21.36 2.18 9.68
C PRO A 2 20.51 2.73 8.53
N ILE A 3 19.19 2.71 8.69
CA ILE A 3 18.26 3.35 7.75
C ILE A 3 18.58 4.85 7.70
N SER A 4 18.83 5.38 6.51
CA SER A 4 19.09 6.81 6.37
C SER A 4 17.78 7.59 6.29
N GLY A 5 17.76 8.82 6.83
CA GLY A 5 16.58 9.69 6.71
C GLY A 5 16.16 9.92 5.25
N ARG A 6 17.13 10.02 4.33
CA ARG A 6 16.88 10.18 2.89
C ARG A 6 16.22 8.96 2.27
N GLU A 7 16.63 7.76 2.68
CA GLU A 7 16.03 6.51 2.22
C GLU A 7 14.58 6.39 2.69
N LEU A 8 14.31 6.71 3.96
CA LEU A 8 12.94 6.73 4.49
C LEU A 8 12.06 7.76 3.77
N THR A 9 12.57 8.95 3.50
CA THR A 9 11.83 9.97 2.74
C THR A 9 11.53 9.50 1.31
N GLY A 10 12.51 8.90 0.61
CA GLY A 10 12.32 8.38 -0.74
C GLY A 10 11.31 7.24 -0.81
N ALA A 11 11.42 6.28 0.11
CA ALA A 11 10.49 5.15 0.20
C ALA A 11 9.07 5.60 0.57
N SER A 12 8.93 6.56 1.48
CA SER A 12 7.63 7.15 1.87
C SER A 12 6.96 7.84 0.70
N GLU A 13 7.71 8.63 -0.06
CA GLU A 13 7.17 9.31 -1.24
C GLU A 13 6.74 8.33 -2.33
N ALA A 14 7.55 7.29 -2.58
CA ALA A 14 7.19 6.24 -3.52
C ALA A 14 5.92 5.49 -3.11
N ALA A 15 5.82 5.11 -1.83
CA ALA A 15 4.62 4.45 -1.30
C ALA A 15 3.38 5.34 -1.44
N ARG A 16 3.49 6.64 -1.13
CA ARG A 16 2.41 7.61 -1.31
C ARG A 16 1.93 7.67 -2.75
N LEU A 17 2.84 7.81 -3.71
CA LEU A 17 2.50 7.89 -5.14
C LEU A 17 1.83 6.61 -5.67
N LEU A 18 2.28 5.45 -5.20
CA LEU A 18 1.64 4.17 -5.54
C LEU A 18 0.22 4.08 -4.96
N LEU A 19 0.02 4.44 -3.69
CA LEU A 19 -1.30 4.46 -3.05
C LEU A 19 -2.27 5.44 -3.72
N GLU A 20 -1.80 6.63 -4.11
CA GLU A 20 -2.59 7.61 -4.86
C GLU A 20 -3.08 7.06 -6.20
N ARG A 21 -2.24 6.30 -6.91
CA ARG A 21 -2.62 5.64 -8.18
C ARG A 21 -3.62 4.50 -8.02
N LEU A 22 -3.79 3.96 -6.81
CA LEU A 22 -4.84 2.98 -6.53
C LEU A 22 -6.23 3.62 -6.43
N GLY A 23 -6.32 4.94 -6.29
CA GLY A 23 -7.59 5.66 -6.19
C GLY A 23 -8.37 5.29 -4.92
N LEU A 24 -7.68 5.17 -3.79
CA LEU A 24 -8.30 5.01 -2.47
C LEU A 24 -8.92 6.35 -2.04
N ASP A 25 -10.04 6.32 -1.33
CA ASP A 25 -10.77 7.53 -0.90
C ASP A 25 -10.07 8.23 0.29
N ASP A 26 -10.44 7.86 1.51
CA ASP A 26 -9.78 8.35 2.74
C ASP A 26 -8.81 7.28 3.23
N TRP A 27 -7.54 7.64 3.34
CA TRP A 27 -6.52 6.72 3.82
C TRP A 27 -5.37 7.43 4.54
N TYR A 28 -4.71 6.69 5.41
CA TYR A 28 -3.51 7.07 6.12
C TYR A 28 -2.53 5.91 6.03
N PHE A 29 -1.24 6.18 5.90
CA PHE A 29 -0.22 5.14 5.89
C PHE A 29 0.99 5.52 6.75
N SER A 30 1.70 4.50 7.19
CA SER A 30 3.05 4.62 7.75
C SER A 30 3.95 3.54 7.17
N LEU A 31 5.24 3.87 7.04
CA LEU A 31 6.30 2.90 6.80
C LEU A 31 7.08 2.73 8.08
N GLU A 32 7.18 1.50 8.56
CA GLU A 32 7.97 1.11 9.71
C GLU A 32 9.25 0.43 9.22
N PRO A 33 10.41 1.11 9.29
CA PRO A 33 11.68 0.52 8.91
C PRO A 33 12.06 -0.63 9.82
N ARG A 34 12.70 -1.65 9.26
CA ARG A 34 13.30 -2.76 10.02
C ARG A 34 14.82 -2.76 9.83
N GLU A 35 15.55 -3.10 10.88
CA GLU A 35 17.02 -3.15 10.83
C GLU A 35 17.56 -4.20 9.86
N THR A 36 16.80 -5.28 9.69
CA THR A 36 17.07 -6.35 8.73
C THR A 36 15.76 -6.81 8.09
N GLY A 37 15.80 -7.05 6.77
CA GLY A 37 14.64 -7.52 6.00
C GLY A 37 13.68 -6.42 5.54
N PRO A 38 12.50 -6.81 5.01
CA PRO A 38 11.53 -5.87 4.47
C PRO A 38 11.01 -4.92 5.54
N TRP A 39 10.69 -3.70 5.11
CA TRP A 39 9.97 -2.76 5.94
C TRP A 39 8.50 -3.16 6.02
N GLU A 40 7.77 -2.64 6.99
CA GLU A 40 6.33 -2.86 7.09
C GLU A 40 5.59 -1.61 6.65
N LEU A 41 4.73 -1.75 5.64
CA LEU A 41 3.76 -0.73 5.29
C LEU A 41 2.48 -1.00 6.07
N ARG A 42 2.04 -0.01 6.85
CA ARG A 42 0.73 0.01 7.47
C ARG A 42 -0.15 1.00 6.75
N LEU A 43 -1.38 0.59 6.45
CA LEU A 43 -2.37 1.42 5.78
C LEU A 43 -3.69 1.30 6.53
N GLU A 44 -4.28 2.43 6.85
CA GLU A 44 -5.67 2.54 7.26
C GLU A 44 -6.45 3.20 6.13
N CYS A 45 -7.61 2.65 5.80
CA CYS A 45 -8.46 3.17 4.73
C CYS A 45 -9.93 3.15 5.14
N SER A 46 -10.72 4.08 4.62
CA SER A 46 -12.17 3.98 4.66
C SER A 46 -12.63 2.89 3.70
N GLY A 47 -13.44 1.95 4.21
CA GLY A 47 -14.13 0.95 3.40
C GLY A 47 -15.62 1.03 3.64
N TRP A 48 -16.38 0.19 2.91
CA TRP A 48 -17.84 0.11 3.03
C TRP A 48 -18.34 -0.10 4.49
N GLU A 49 -17.64 -0.91 5.27
CA GLU A 49 -18.00 -1.23 6.67
C GLU A 49 -17.32 -0.33 7.70
N GLY A 50 -16.69 0.76 7.26
CA GLY A 50 -15.89 1.65 8.10
C GLY A 50 -14.38 1.50 7.87
N TRP A 51 -13.61 2.02 8.82
CA TRP A 51 -12.15 2.01 8.74
C TRP A 51 -11.58 0.59 8.82
N ARG A 52 -10.60 0.30 7.97
CA ARG A 52 -9.87 -0.97 7.96
C ARG A 52 -8.38 -0.72 7.96
N ALA A 53 -7.65 -1.55 8.69
CA ALA A 53 -6.19 -1.51 8.76
C ALA A 53 -5.58 -2.72 8.03
N PHE A 54 -4.50 -2.48 7.31
CA PHE A 54 -3.71 -3.46 6.56
C PHE A 54 -2.25 -3.27 6.92
N SER A 55 -1.53 -4.36 7.11
CA SER A 55 -0.07 -4.34 7.27
C SER A 55 0.54 -5.41 6.38
N PHE A 56 1.55 -5.05 5.61
CA PHE A 56 2.27 -6.01 4.78
C PHE A 56 3.74 -5.60 4.56
N PRO A 57 4.63 -6.59 4.33
CA PRO A 57 6.03 -6.32 4.07
C PRO A 57 6.23 -5.65 2.70
N VAL A 58 7.20 -4.74 2.63
CA VAL A 58 7.63 -4.04 1.43
C VAL A 58 9.16 -3.92 1.41
N GLU A 59 9.76 -4.15 0.24
CA GLU A 59 11.19 -3.95 0.07
C GLU A 59 11.48 -2.46 -0.21
N PRO A 60 12.32 -1.78 0.59
CA PRO A 60 12.57 -0.35 0.42
C PRO A 60 13.27 -0.03 -0.91
N SER A 61 14.10 -0.94 -1.41
CA SER A 61 14.75 -0.81 -2.72
C SER A 61 13.74 -0.88 -3.86
N GLU A 62 12.70 -1.72 -3.77
CA GLU A 62 11.64 -1.80 -4.75
C GLU A 62 10.75 -0.54 -4.74
N LEU A 63 10.40 -0.06 -3.53
CA LEU A 63 9.68 1.22 -3.38
C LEU A 63 10.43 2.35 -4.07
N ILE A 64 11.70 2.57 -3.71
CA ILE A 64 12.50 3.65 -4.29
C ILE A 64 12.68 3.43 -5.80
N GLY A 65 12.95 2.21 -6.24
CA GLY A 65 13.11 1.87 -7.66
C GLY A 65 11.85 2.14 -8.49
N SER A 66 10.66 2.00 -7.91
CA SER A 66 9.39 2.25 -8.60
C SER A 66 9.19 3.71 -9.04
N LEU A 67 9.98 4.65 -8.52
CA LEU A 67 9.96 6.05 -8.96
C LEU A 67 10.48 6.20 -10.39
N ASP A 68 11.46 5.38 -10.76
CA ASP A 68 12.18 5.47 -12.05
C ASP A 68 11.87 4.29 -12.98
N ASP A 69 11.29 3.19 -12.47
CA ASP A 69 10.92 1.98 -13.22
C ASP A 69 9.39 1.81 -13.29
N PRO A 70 8.75 2.15 -14.45
CA PRO A 70 7.32 2.00 -14.64
C PRO A 70 6.81 0.57 -14.57
N ASP A 71 7.62 -0.41 -14.99
CA ASP A 71 7.22 -1.83 -14.99
C ASP A 71 7.20 -2.35 -13.55
N LEU A 72 8.20 -1.98 -12.74
CA LEU A 72 8.22 -2.25 -11.31
C LEU A 72 7.02 -1.59 -10.61
N ALA A 73 6.76 -0.31 -10.90
CA ALA A 73 5.61 0.40 -10.35
C ALA A 73 4.29 -0.31 -10.71
N GLN A 74 4.13 -0.78 -11.95
CA GLN A 74 2.93 -1.49 -12.38
C GLN A 74 2.76 -2.84 -11.66
N ARG A 75 3.85 -3.59 -11.43
CA ARG A 75 3.80 -4.83 -10.65
C ARG A 75 3.39 -4.60 -9.20
N MET A 76 3.98 -3.59 -8.56
CA MET A 76 3.62 -3.22 -7.19
C MET A 76 2.15 -2.76 -7.09
N LEU A 77 1.68 -1.96 -8.05
CA LEU A 77 0.26 -1.56 -8.12
C LEU A 77 -0.68 -2.75 -8.25
N ALA A 78 -0.33 -3.74 -9.08
CA ALA A 78 -1.15 -4.94 -9.26
C ALA A 78 -1.24 -5.76 -7.95
N ASP A 79 -0.12 -5.96 -7.27
CA ASP A 79 -0.06 -6.65 -5.97
C ASP A 79 -0.85 -5.90 -4.89
N TRP A 80 -0.65 -4.58 -4.78
CA TRP A 80 -1.30 -3.77 -3.76
C TRP A 80 -2.80 -3.64 -4.00
N ARG A 81 -3.25 -3.58 -5.26
CA ARG A 81 -4.68 -3.60 -5.60
C ARG A 81 -5.36 -4.87 -5.10
N ALA A 82 -4.69 -6.02 -5.17
CA ALA A 82 -5.24 -7.28 -4.65
C ALA A 82 -5.36 -7.23 -3.11
N LYS A 83 -4.29 -6.80 -2.43
CA LYS A 83 -4.23 -6.67 -0.96
C LYS A 83 -5.25 -5.66 -0.42
N LEU A 84 -5.45 -4.56 -1.13
CA LEU A 84 -6.26 -3.40 -0.72
C LEU A 84 -7.62 -3.34 -1.43
N SER A 85 -8.08 -4.44 -2.00
CA SER A 85 -9.37 -4.52 -2.71
C SER A 85 -10.55 -4.00 -1.88
N GLN A 86 -10.48 -4.19 -0.56
CA GLN A 86 -11.46 -3.73 0.42
C GLN A 86 -11.42 -2.21 0.71
N CYS A 87 -10.39 -1.50 0.28
CA CYS A 87 -10.24 -0.05 0.42
C CYS A 87 -10.71 0.73 -0.80
N SER A 88 -11.04 0.06 -1.91
CA SER A 88 -11.38 0.74 -3.15
C SER A 88 -12.84 1.21 -3.15
N SER A 89 -13.07 2.46 -3.55
CA SER A 89 -14.39 3.11 -3.63
C SER A 89 -15.40 2.36 -4.51
N HIS A 90 -14.89 1.52 -5.43
CA HIS A 90 -15.69 0.71 -6.35
C HIS A 90 -16.03 -0.68 -5.81
N ALA A 91 -15.47 -1.09 -4.68
CA ALA A 91 -15.89 -2.29 -3.98
C ALA A 91 -17.21 -2.00 -3.26
N GLY A 92 -18.32 -2.04 -4.01
CA GLY A 92 -19.65 -2.15 -3.41
C GLY A 92 -19.72 -3.35 -2.44
N PRO A 93 -20.77 -3.44 -1.61
CA PRO A 93 -20.92 -4.58 -0.70
C PRO A 93 -20.79 -5.89 -1.49
N PRO A 94 -20.03 -6.89 -1.00
CA PRO A 94 -19.95 -8.18 -1.69
C PRO A 94 -21.37 -8.73 -1.90
N PRO A 95 -21.65 -9.42 -3.02
CA PRO A 95 -22.97 -9.97 -3.26
C PRO A 95 -23.36 -10.83 -2.07
N ARG A 96 -24.46 -10.48 -1.39
CA ARG A 96 -24.99 -11.28 -0.29
C ARG A 96 -25.26 -12.67 -0.84
N SER A 97 -24.51 -13.66 -0.40
CA SER A 97 -24.85 -15.06 -0.62
C SER A 97 -26.23 -15.28 -0.02
N SER A 98 -27.26 -15.30 -0.86
CA SER A 98 -28.60 -15.76 -0.47
C SER A 98 -28.48 -17.25 -0.20
N SER A 99 -28.27 -17.62 1.07
CA SER A 99 -28.47 -19.00 1.48
C SER A 99 -29.98 -19.27 1.64
N PRO A 100 -30.46 -20.41 1.11
CA PRO A 100 -31.88 -20.77 0.98
C PRO A 100 -32.58 -21.05 2.32
#